data_AF-A0A0S7WN67-F1
#
_entry.id   AF-A0A0S7WN67-F1
#
_cell.length_a   1.000
_cell.length_b   1.000
_cell.length_c   1.000
_cell.angle_alpha   90.00
_cell.angle_beta   90.00
_cell.angle_gamma   90.00
#
_symmetry.space_group_name_H-M   'P 1'
#
loop_
_entity.id
_entity.type
_entity.pdbx_description
1 polymer ?
#
loop_
_entity_poly.entity_id
_entity_poly.type
_entity_poly.pdbx_seq_one_letter_code
_entity_poly.pdbx_strand_id
1 'polypeptide(L)'
;MAVSAKTVKKLRDLTGAGMLDCKKALEETGGKLEKAKEILRRRGIAIAEKKAAEETRQGLVEAYIHPDGRLGALVELNCQTDFVARTDGFRALAHDLAMQVAATDPQHIAPEELPAGSDGDPEELCLLAQPFVRDPGHTIQDLINDTIAKTGENIRVRRFARFHLGR
;
A
#
# COMPACT_ATOMS: atom_id res chain seq x y z
N MET A 1 25.87 11.05 16.75
CA MET A 1 25.09 11.66 17.85
C MET A 1 24.02 10.67 18.28
N ALA A 2 23.80 10.48 19.59
CA ALA A 2 22.78 9.56 20.06
C ALA A 2 21.38 10.12 19.79
N VAL A 3 20.58 9.42 18.99
CA VAL A 3 19.18 9.79 18.73
C VAL A 3 18.33 9.38 19.93
N SER A 4 17.45 10.27 20.39
CA SER A 4 16.61 9.99 21.57
C SER A 4 15.58 8.89 21.29
N ALA A 5 15.35 8.00 22.26
CA ALA A 5 14.33 6.95 22.17
C ALA A 5 12.92 7.52 21.90
N LYS A 6 12.63 8.73 22.42
CA LYS A 6 11.36 9.44 22.16
C LYS A 6 11.22 9.82 20.68
N THR A 7 12.29 10.27 20.04
CA THR A 7 12.29 10.62 18.61
C THR A 7 12.14 9.38 17.74
N VAL A 8 12.82 8.28 18.11
CA VAL A 8 12.68 6.99 17.41
C VAL A 8 11.24 6.48 17.50
N LYS A 9 10.65 6.49 18.70
CA LYS A 9 9.25 6.11 18.89
C LYS A 9 8.31 6.99 18.06
N LYS A 10 8.49 8.32 18.08
CA LYS A 10 7.70 9.25 17.28
C LYS A 10 7.78 8.94 15.78
N LEU A 11 8.97 8.64 15.25
CA LEU A 11 9.12 8.29 13.85
C LEU A 11 8.41 6.97 13.53
N ARG A 12 8.55 5.95 14.39
CA ARG A 12 7.84 4.68 14.25
C ARG A 12 6.32 4.87 14.27
N ASP A 13 5.80 5.70 15.16
CA ASP A 13 4.36 5.95 15.25
C ASP A 13 3.83 6.66 13.99
N LEU A 14 4.67 7.46 13.32
CA LEU A 14 4.33 8.17 12.07
C LEU A 14 4.45 7.30 10.81
N THR A 15 5.39 6.35 10.76
CA THR A 15 5.66 5.56 9.53
C THR A 15 5.22 4.10 9.65
N GLY A 16 5.05 3.62 10.87
CA GLY A 16 4.85 2.20 11.20
C GLY A 16 6.08 1.32 10.96
N ALA A 17 7.24 1.88 10.60
CA ALA A 17 8.44 1.10 10.30
C ALA A 17 9.05 0.44 11.56
N GLY A 18 9.94 -0.55 11.35
CA GLY A 18 10.66 -1.24 12.43
C GLY A 18 11.44 -0.27 13.33
N MET A 19 11.51 -0.58 14.64
CA MET A 19 12.18 0.29 15.62
C MET A 19 13.66 0.54 15.27
N LEU A 20 14.34 -0.50 14.80
CA LEU A 20 15.75 -0.41 14.41
C LEU A 20 15.93 0.44 13.14
N ASP A 21 15.03 0.30 12.17
CA ASP A 21 15.10 1.07 10.92
C ASP A 21 14.82 2.55 11.16
N CYS A 22 13.85 2.86 12.04
CA CYS A 22 13.59 4.23 12.50
C CYS A 22 14.83 4.83 13.17
N LYS A 23 15.50 4.07 14.04
CA LYS A 23 16.73 4.53 14.70
C LYS A 23 17.83 4.83 13.68
N LYS A 24 18.10 3.90 12.75
CA LYS A 24 19.13 4.06 11.71
C LYS A 24 18.83 5.27 10.80
N ALA A 25 17.59 5.41 10.34
CA ALA A 25 17.18 6.53 9.51
C ALA A 25 17.35 7.89 10.22
N LEU A 26 17.09 7.95 11.53
CA LEU A 26 17.35 9.14 12.32
C LEU A 26 18.84 9.39 12.53
N GLU A 27 19.65 8.35 12.74
CA GLU A 27 21.11 8.48 12.88
C GLU A 27 21.73 9.07 11.61
N GLU A 28 21.32 8.57 10.44
CA GLU A 28 21.81 9.03 9.12
C GLU A 28 21.39 10.47 8.79
N THR A 29 20.26 10.92 9.32
CA THR A 29 19.72 12.27 9.06
C THR A 29 20.09 13.28 10.15
N GLY A 30 20.86 12.86 11.15
CA GLY A 30 21.18 13.69 12.31
C GLY A 30 19.94 14.07 13.13
N GLY A 31 18.94 13.19 13.19
CA GLY A 31 17.71 13.35 13.95
C GLY A 31 16.60 14.13 13.25
N LYS A 32 16.75 14.46 11.96
CA LYS A 32 15.78 15.24 11.18
C LYS A 32 14.60 14.36 10.75
N LEU A 33 13.46 14.47 11.44
CA LEU A 33 12.28 13.62 11.25
C LEU A 33 11.80 13.55 9.79
N GLU A 34 11.57 14.67 9.11
CA GLU A 34 11.06 14.64 7.73
C GLU A 34 12.03 13.97 6.77
N LYS A 35 13.35 14.20 6.93
CA LYS A 35 14.35 13.48 6.13
C LYS A 35 14.39 11.99 6.46
N ALA A 36 14.17 11.61 7.71
CA ALA A 36 14.15 10.21 8.12
C ALA A 36 12.92 9.48 7.56
N LYS A 37 11.75 10.13 7.49
CA LYS A 37 10.56 9.59 6.80
C LYS A 37 10.85 9.32 5.33
N GLU A 38 11.46 10.28 4.64
CA GLU A 38 11.82 10.13 3.22
C GLU A 38 12.80 8.97 2.98
N ILE A 39 13.80 8.80 3.86
CA ILE A 39 14.71 7.65 3.79
C ILE A 39 13.96 6.33 3.98
N LEU A 40 13.04 6.27 4.95
CA LEU A 40 12.25 5.07 5.19
C LEU A 40 11.35 4.72 4.01
N ARG A 41 10.70 5.72 3.39
CA ARG A 41 9.89 5.54 2.19
C ARG A 41 10.71 4.97 1.03
N ARG A 42 11.87 5.57 0.74
CA ARG A 42 12.78 5.07 -0.31
C ARG A 42 13.26 3.65 -0.05
N ARG A 43 13.54 3.31 1.22
CA ARG A 43 13.89 1.94 1.60
C ARG A 43 12.74 0.97 1.40
N GLY A 44 11.52 1.38 1.73
CA GLY A 44 10.32 0.59 1.49
C GLY A 44 10.15 0.23 0.02
N ILE A 45 10.31 1.20 -0.87
CA ILE A 45 10.31 0.99 -2.34
C ILE A 45 11.40 -0.01 -2.73
N ALA A 46 12.64 0.18 -2.28
CA ALA A 46 13.74 -0.73 -2.62
C ALA A 46 13.56 -2.16 -2.07
N ILE A 47 12.90 -2.32 -0.92
CA ILE A 47 12.54 -3.64 -0.37
C ILE A 47 11.45 -4.27 -1.25
N ALA A 48 10.42 -3.51 -1.61
CA ALA A 48 9.35 -3.97 -2.47
C ALA A 48 9.86 -4.44 -3.84
N GLU A 49 10.75 -3.67 -4.48
CA GLU A 49 11.40 -4.05 -5.75
C GLU A 49 12.15 -5.38 -5.64
N LYS A 50 12.93 -5.59 -4.57
CA LYS A 50 13.65 -6.85 -4.34
C LYS A 50 12.72 -8.04 -4.13
N LYS A 51 11.53 -7.79 -3.58
CA LYS A 51 10.52 -8.79 -3.25
C LYS A 51 9.55 -9.07 -4.41
N ALA A 52 9.49 -8.20 -5.42
CA ALA A 52 8.47 -8.24 -6.47
C ALA A 52 8.40 -9.58 -7.24
N ALA A 53 9.53 -10.29 -7.39
CA ALA A 53 9.59 -11.58 -8.08
C ALA A 53 9.19 -12.78 -7.20
N GLU A 54 9.05 -12.60 -5.88
CA GLU A 54 8.71 -13.70 -4.99
C GLU A 54 7.23 -14.10 -5.16
N GLU A 55 6.97 -15.41 -5.15
CA GLU A 55 5.63 -15.95 -5.41
C GLU A 55 4.65 -15.64 -4.26
N THR A 56 3.46 -15.18 -4.61
CA THR A 56 2.38 -14.83 -3.67
C THR A 56 1.13 -15.65 -3.96
N ARG A 57 0.85 -16.67 -3.13
CA ARG A 57 -0.32 -17.55 -3.26
C ARG A 57 -1.23 -17.57 -2.02
N GLN A 58 -0.86 -16.86 -0.96
CA GLN A 58 -1.68 -16.65 0.23
C GLN A 58 -2.30 -15.26 0.17
N GLY A 59 -3.22 -14.90 1.07
CA GLY A 59 -3.82 -13.57 1.11
C GLY A 59 -5.29 -13.57 1.49
N LEU A 60 -6.01 -12.55 1.03
CA LEU A 60 -7.43 -12.33 1.31
C LEU A 60 -8.19 -11.95 0.05
N VAL A 61 -9.46 -12.36 -0.01
CA VAL A 61 -10.47 -11.72 -0.85
C VAL A 61 -11.30 -10.85 0.07
N GLU A 62 -11.19 -9.53 -0.10
CA GLU A 62 -11.88 -8.55 0.73
C GLU A 62 -13.02 -7.91 -0.05
N ALA A 63 -14.15 -7.68 0.63
CA ALA A 63 -15.33 -7.07 0.07
C ALA A 63 -15.62 -5.73 0.77
N TYR A 64 -15.83 -4.70 -0.03
CA TYR A 64 -16.39 -3.44 0.45
C TYR A 64 -17.77 -3.25 -0.18
N ILE A 65 -18.79 -3.12 0.66
CA ILE A 65 -20.15 -2.76 0.25
C ILE A 65 -20.45 -1.38 0.84
N HIS A 66 -20.75 -0.41 -0.03
CA HIS A 66 -21.12 0.92 0.41
C HIS A 66 -22.43 0.87 1.21
N PRO A 67 -22.63 1.72 2.24
CA PRO A 67 -23.77 1.59 3.17
C PRO A 67 -25.16 1.62 2.52
N ASP A 68 -25.31 2.23 1.34
CA ASP A 68 -26.56 2.25 0.60
C ASP A 68 -26.85 0.95 -0.19
N GLY A 69 -25.89 0.02 -0.22
CA GLY A 69 -25.98 -1.26 -0.91
C GLY A 69 -25.96 -1.18 -2.43
N ARG A 70 -25.71 0.00 -3.02
CA ARG A 70 -25.78 0.20 -4.48
C ARG A 70 -24.43 0.11 -5.18
N LEU A 71 -23.35 0.18 -4.41
CA LEU A 71 -21.97 0.15 -4.88
C LEU A 71 -21.17 -0.82 -4.03
N GLY A 72 -20.38 -1.67 -4.68
CA GLY A 72 -19.47 -2.55 -3.98
C GLY A 72 -18.27 -2.95 -4.83
N ALA A 73 -17.22 -3.41 -4.17
CA ALA A 73 -16.03 -3.93 -4.81
C ALA A 73 -15.48 -5.14 -4.07
N LEU A 74 -14.83 -6.01 -4.83
CA LEU A 74 -14.05 -7.15 -4.36
C LEU A 74 -12.60 -6.94 -4.77
N VAL A 75 -11.67 -7.21 -3.86
CA VAL A 75 -10.23 -7.18 -4.14
C VAL A 75 -9.61 -8.48 -3.66
N GLU A 76 -8.84 -9.13 -4.53
CA GLU A 76 -7.94 -10.21 -4.12
C GLU A 76 -6.55 -9.63 -3.90
N LEU A 77 -6.11 -9.59 -2.64
CA LEU A 77 -4.79 -9.15 -2.24
C LEU A 77 -3.98 -10.36 -1.81
N ASN A 78 -2.87 -10.63 -2.50
CA ASN A 78 -2.00 -11.76 -2.19
C ASN A 78 -0.76 -11.34 -1.39
N CYS A 79 -0.27 -12.26 -0.55
CA CYS A 79 1.03 -12.26 0.12
C CYS A 79 1.65 -13.67 0.05
N GLN A 80 2.77 -13.88 0.74
CA GLN A 80 3.52 -15.14 0.65
C GLN A 80 3.01 -16.17 1.68
N THR A 81 2.71 -15.72 2.90
CA THR A 81 2.27 -16.60 3.99
C THR A 81 0.87 -16.26 4.50
N ASP A 82 0.19 -17.25 5.08
CA ASP A 82 -1.10 -17.04 5.73
C ASP A 82 -0.98 -16.28 7.06
N PHE A 83 0.21 -16.27 7.67
CA PHE A 83 0.52 -15.47 8.84
C PHE A 83 0.37 -13.97 8.55
N VAL A 84 0.97 -13.47 7.47
CA VAL A 84 0.84 -12.06 7.08
C VAL A 84 -0.61 -11.73 6.70
N ALA A 85 -1.29 -12.62 5.98
CA ALA A 85 -2.69 -12.44 5.58
C ALA A 85 -3.65 -12.22 6.77
N ARG A 86 -3.28 -12.71 7.97
CA ARG A 86 -4.11 -12.58 9.18
C ARG A 86 -3.81 -11.35 10.02
N THR A 87 -2.73 -10.62 9.72
CA THR A 87 -2.35 -9.42 10.48
C THR A 87 -3.33 -8.27 10.26
N ASP A 88 -3.53 -7.44 11.29
CA ASP A 88 -4.44 -6.29 11.22
C ASP A 88 -4.02 -5.30 10.12
N GLY A 89 -2.72 -5.10 9.92
CA GLY A 89 -2.19 -4.22 8.88
C GLY A 89 -2.52 -4.70 7.48
N PHE A 90 -2.40 -6.01 7.21
CA PHE A 90 -2.75 -6.57 5.90
C PHE A 90 -4.27 -6.52 5.65
N ARG A 91 -5.09 -6.84 6.68
CA ARG A 91 -6.55 -6.74 6.61
C ARG A 91 -7.02 -5.32 6.35
N ALA A 92 -6.43 -4.34 7.04
CA ALA A 92 -6.72 -2.93 6.84
C ALA A 92 -6.37 -2.49 5.41
N LEU A 93 -5.20 -2.87 4.90
CA LEU A 93 -4.81 -2.58 3.51
C LEU A 93 -5.83 -3.18 2.52
N ALA A 94 -6.20 -4.45 2.68
CA ALA A 94 -7.18 -5.08 1.80
C ALA A 94 -8.53 -4.34 1.80
N HIS A 95 -8.97 -3.89 2.98
CA HIS A 95 -10.22 -3.13 3.13
C HIS A 95 -10.13 -1.76 2.46
N ASP A 96 -9.03 -1.03 2.69
CA ASP A 96 -8.79 0.27 2.09
C ASP A 96 -8.69 0.17 0.56
N LEU A 97 -8.09 -0.89 0.01
CA LEU A 97 -8.08 -1.18 -1.43
C LEU A 97 -9.48 -1.45 -1.98
N ALA A 98 -10.30 -2.25 -1.29
CA ALA A 98 -11.66 -2.52 -1.74
C ALA A 98 -12.51 -1.24 -1.74
N MET A 99 -12.38 -0.41 -0.71
CA MET A 99 -13.04 0.89 -0.65
C MET A 99 -12.51 1.84 -1.74
N GLN A 100 -11.20 1.88 -1.99
CA GLN A 100 -10.60 2.65 -3.07
C GLN A 100 -11.22 2.26 -4.41
N VAL A 101 -11.20 0.97 -4.76
CA VAL A 101 -11.78 0.46 -6.01
C VAL A 101 -13.25 0.88 -6.14
N ALA A 102 -14.04 0.72 -5.08
CA ALA A 102 -15.43 1.15 -5.09
C ALA A 102 -15.59 2.65 -5.41
N ALA A 103 -14.75 3.49 -4.80
CA ALA A 103 -14.81 4.95 -4.93
C ALA A 103 -14.30 5.48 -6.27
N THR A 104 -13.23 4.90 -6.82
CA THR A 104 -12.48 5.49 -7.95
C THR A 104 -12.65 4.79 -9.29
N ASP A 105 -13.31 3.61 -9.33
CA ASP A 105 -13.61 2.88 -10.57
C ASP A 105 -12.37 2.65 -11.48
N PRO A 106 -11.22 2.17 -10.93
CA PRO A 106 -10.05 1.88 -11.74
C PRO A 106 -10.36 0.81 -12.78
N GLN A 107 -9.73 0.92 -13.95
CA GLN A 107 -9.89 -0.03 -15.05
C GLN A 107 -8.75 -1.05 -15.11
N HIS A 108 -7.59 -0.68 -14.59
CA HIS A 108 -6.38 -1.49 -14.59
C HIS A 108 -5.76 -1.54 -13.19
N ILE A 109 -4.93 -2.55 -12.92
CA ILE A 109 -4.18 -2.59 -11.66
C ILE A 109 -3.02 -1.60 -11.76
N ALA A 110 -2.19 -1.72 -12.80
CA ALA A 110 -0.93 -0.99 -12.93
C ALA A 110 -0.83 -0.27 -14.28
N PRO A 111 -0.06 0.83 -14.38
CA PRO A 111 0.17 1.54 -15.65
C PRO A 111 0.73 0.66 -16.77
N GLU A 112 1.50 -0.37 -16.44
CA GLU A 112 2.09 -1.30 -17.40
C GLU A 112 1.04 -2.21 -18.07
N GLU A 113 -0.17 -2.29 -17.52
CA GLU A 113 -1.30 -3.03 -18.09
C GLU A 113 -2.09 -2.20 -19.11
N LEU A 114 -1.79 -0.91 -19.25
CA LEU A 114 -2.45 -0.04 -20.22
C LEU A 114 -2.05 -0.41 -21.65
N PRO A 115 -3.01 -0.56 -22.58
CA PRO A 115 -2.71 -0.73 -24.00
C PRO A 115 -1.88 0.43 -24.55
N ALA A 116 -0.91 0.12 -25.41
CA ALA A 116 -0.12 1.13 -26.10
C ALA A 116 -1.03 2.09 -26.90
N GLY A 117 -0.89 3.40 -26.66
CA GLY A 117 -1.73 4.43 -27.29
C GLY A 117 -3.04 4.73 -26.54
N SER A 118 -3.17 4.31 -25.27
CA SER A 118 -4.26 4.76 -24.41
C SER A 118 -4.10 6.24 -24.05
N ASP A 119 -5.16 7.04 -24.23
CA ASP A 119 -5.16 8.50 -23.98
C ASP A 119 -5.55 8.89 -22.54
N GLY A 120 -5.76 7.91 -21.66
CA GLY A 120 -6.24 8.15 -20.29
C GLY A 120 -5.12 8.38 -19.27
N ASP A 121 -5.41 9.18 -18.25
CA ASP A 121 -4.50 9.45 -17.15
C ASP A 121 -4.30 8.18 -16.30
N PRO A 122 -3.06 7.67 -16.14
CA PRO A 122 -2.78 6.54 -15.26
C PRO A 122 -3.24 6.77 -13.81
N GLU A 123 -3.18 8.01 -13.31
CA GLU A 123 -3.64 8.35 -11.96
C GLU A 123 -5.16 8.24 -11.80
N GLU A 124 -5.93 8.21 -12.90
CA GLU A 124 -7.37 7.95 -12.88
C GLU A 124 -7.68 6.48 -13.17
N LEU A 125 -6.99 5.88 -14.14
CA LEU A 125 -7.34 4.56 -14.68
C LEU A 125 -6.69 3.38 -13.95
N CYS A 126 -5.54 3.57 -13.29
CA CYS A 126 -4.75 2.49 -12.70
C CYS A 126 -4.76 2.55 -11.18
N LEU A 127 -5.29 1.50 -10.55
CA LEU A 127 -5.42 1.43 -9.09
C LEU A 127 -4.12 1.77 -8.35
N LEU A 128 -2.97 1.24 -8.79
CA LEU A 128 -1.69 1.43 -8.11
C LEU A 128 -1.17 2.87 -8.20
N ALA A 129 -1.49 3.59 -9.28
CA ALA A 129 -1.07 4.98 -9.50
C ALA A 129 -1.99 5.99 -8.81
N GLN A 130 -3.23 5.60 -8.50
CA GLN A 130 -4.20 6.48 -7.88
C GLN A 130 -3.73 7.02 -6.51
N PRO A 131 -3.99 8.31 -6.22
CA PRO A 131 -3.95 8.84 -4.87
C PRO A 131 -4.95 8.09 -3.97
N PHE A 132 -4.54 7.81 -2.74
CA PHE A 132 -5.41 7.14 -1.78
C PHE A 132 -6.52 8.09 -1.30
N VAL A 133 -7.78 7.65 -1.39
CA VAL A 133 -8.96 8.49 -1.09
C VAL A 133 -8.98 9.07 0.32
N ARG A 134 -8.33 8.43 1.30
CA ARG A 134 -8.25 8.95 2.69
C ARG A 134 -7.01 9.80 2.96
N ASP A 135 -5.98 9.66 2.15
CA ASP A 135 -4.74 10.43 2.26
C ASP A 135 -4.11 10.63 0.87
N PRO A 136 -4.55 11.65 0.12
CA PRO A 136 -4.08 11.90 -1.24
C PRO A 136 -2.58 12.22 -1.35
N GLY A 137 -1.88 12.41 -0.23
CA GLY A 137 -0.42 12.56 -0.21
C GLY A 137 0.34 11.26 -0.50
N HIS A 138 -0.36 10.13 -0.54
CA HIS A 138 0.21 8.81 -0.82
C HIS A 138 -0.62 8.09 -1.89
N THR A 139 0.06 7.38 -2.78
CA THR A 139 -0.57 6.51 -3.78
C THR A 139 -0.89 5.15 -3.18
N ILE A 140 -1.76 4.38 -3.83
CA ILE A 140 -2.01 2.99 -3.44
C ILE A 140 -0.73 2.14 -3.48
N GLN A 141 0.15 2.37 -4.45
CA GLN A 141 1.46 1.70 -4.50
C GLN A 141 2.30 2.00 -3.26
N ASP A 142 2.27 3.23 -2.73
CA ASP A 142 2.99 3.57 -1.51
C ASP A 142 2.47 2.77 -0.30
N LEU A 143 1.15 2.64 -0.16
CA LEU A 143 0.54 1.85 0.93
C LEU A 143 0.97 0.38 0.88
N ILE A 144 1.02 -0.19 -0.33
CA ILE A 144 1.50 -1.56 -0.56
C ILE A 144 2.98 -1.66 -0.19
N ASN A 145 3.82 -0.76 -0.69
CA ASN A 145 5.27 -0.73 -0.41
C ASN A 145 5.56 -0.59 1.09
N ASP A 146 4.82 0.26 1.79
CA ASP A 146 4.94 0.43 3.23
C ASP A 146 4.56 -0.85 3.98
N THR A 147 3.55 -1.56 3.51
CA THR A 147 3.14 -2.84 4.10
C THR A 147 4.19 -3.91 3.85
N ILE A 148 4.73 -4.00 2.63
CA ILE A 148 5.86 -4.89 2.28
C ILE A 148 7.08 -4.58 3.15
N ALA A 149 7.41 -3.31 3.37
CA ALA A 149 8.53 -2.91 4.22
C ALA A 149 8.34 -3.35 5.68
N LYS A 150 7.10 -3.37 6.17
CA LYS A 150 6.75 -3.76 7.55
C LYS A 150 6.71 -5.28 7.73
N THR A 151 6.21 -6.01 6.74
CA THR A 151 6.03 -7.47 6.82
C THR A 151 7.24 -8.24 6.32
N GLY A 152 8.03 -7.64 5.43
CA GLY A 152 9.12 -8.31 4.73
C GLY A 152 8.65 -9.28 3.65
N GLU A 153 7.36 -9.30 3.32
CA GLU A 153 6.78 -10.16 2.28
C GLU A 153 6.37 -9.39 1.05
N ASN A 154 6.47 -10.00 -0.13
CA ASN A 154 5.84 -9.50 -1.34
C ASN A 154 4.31 -9.44 -1.16
N ILE A 155 3.70 -8.33 -1.60
CA ILE A 155 2.26 -8.11 -1.56
C ILE A 155 1.82 -7.62 -2.93
N ARG A 156 0.77 -8.22 -3.49
CA ARG A 156 0.29 -7.89 -4.83
C ARG A 156 -1.23 -7.90 -4.90
N VAL A 157 -1.80 -6.89 -5.55
CA VAL A 157 -3.19 -6.94 -5.99
C VAL A 157 -3.28 -7.89 -7.18
N ARG A 158 -4.06 -8.96 -7.06
CA ARG A 158 -4.20 -9.97 -8.10
C ARG A 158 -5.27 -9.62 -9.12
N ARG A 159 -6.39 -9.10 -8.62
CA ARG A 159 -7.56 -8.70 -9.39
C ARG A 159 -8.51 -7.95 -8.46
N PHE A 160 -9.38 -7.16 -9.08
CA PHE A 160 -10.51 -6.56 -8.41
C PHE A 160 -11.75 -6.63 -9.31
N ALA A 161 -12.91 -6.46 -8.71
CA ALA A 161 -14.17 -6.29 -9.42
C ALA A 161 -14.98 -5.21 -8.72
N ARG A 162 -15.71 -4.41 -9.49
CA ARG A 162 -16.57 -3.36 -8.99
C ARG A 162 -17.95 -3.50 -9.60
N PHE A 163 -18.97 -3.31 -8.79
CA PHE A 163 -20.36 -3.34 -9.22
C PHE A 163 -21.05 -2.07 -8.76
N HIS A 164 -21.81 -1.46 -9.68
CA HIS A 164 -22.65 -0.33 -9.39
C HIS A 164 -24.06 -0.62 -9.93
N LEU A 165 -25.08 -0.49 -9.08
CA LEU A 165 -26.46 -0.79 -9.46
C LEU A 165 -26.90 0.08 -10.65
N GLY A 166 -27.27 -0.56 -11.76
CA GLY A 166 -27.83 0.09 -12.95
C GLY A 166 -26.82 0.78 -13.86
N ARG A 167 -25.54 0.40 -13.80
CA ARG A 167 -24.51 0.78 -14.78
C ARG A 167 -23.99 -0.43 -15.53
#